data_AF-A0A392M6P9-F1
#
_entry.id   AF-A0A392M6P9-F1
#
_cell.length_a   1.000
_cell.length_b   1.000
_cell.length_c   1.000
_cell.angle_alpha   90.00
_cell.angle_beta   90.00
_cell.angle_gamma   90.00
#
_symmetry.space_group_name_H-M   'P 1'
#
loop_
_entity.id
_entity.type
_entity.pdbx_description
1 polymer ?
#
loop_
_entity_poly.entity_id
_entity_poly.type
_entity_poly.pdbx_seq_one_letter_code
_entity_poly.pdbx_strand_id
1 'polypeptide(L)'
;MESSRGNLYDVFVSFRGEDTRDFIGHLFGALQRNNISVFMDDKDLKGGESVSNQILHAIEGSQIFIVVLSMNYAYSKWCLKELEMILECVQLYGKPVLPVFYDVDPSVVRNQTGSYERAFAKHERDLSGFSKTVQLWKEALTQVADLAGWVLGHG
;
A
#
# COMPACT_ATOMS: atom_id res chain seq x y z
N MET A 1 12.37 -30.35 8.07
CA MET A 1 13.19 -29.14 8.25
C MET A 1 12.42 -28.01 7.60
N GLU A 2 11.65 -27.27 8.38
CA GLU A 2 11.07 -26.01 7.90
C GLU A 2 12.22 -25.05 7.68
N SER A 3 12.45 -24.67 6.43
CA SER A 3 13.30 -23.53 6.11
C SER A 3 12.65 -22.31 6.74
N SER A 4 13.24 -21.77 7.80
CA SER A 4 12.96 -20.42 8.24
C SER A 4 13.22 -19.51 7.04
N ARG A 5 12.16 -19.03 6.37
CA ARG A 5 12.31 -17.97 5.36
C ARG A 5 12.96 -16.80 6.10
N GLY A 6 14.24 -16.54 5.84
CA GLY A 6 14.95 -15.41 6.42
C GLY A 6 14.21 -14.13 6.04
N ASN A 7 13.97 -13.26 7.02
CA ASN A 7 13.36 -11.96 6.77
C ASN A 7 14.25 -11.17 5.81
N LEU A 8 13.69 -10.71 4.69
CA LEU A 8 14.44 -9.95 3.68
C LEU A 8 14.51 -8.47 4.04
N TYR A 9 13.43 -7.94 4.60
CA TYR A 9 13.28 -6.54 4.97
C TYR A 9 12.57 -6.44 6.32
N ASP A 10 12.87 -5.39 7.07
CA ASP A 10 12.13 -5.08 8.29
C ASP A 10 10.79 -4.45 7.93
N VAL A 11 10.79 -3.56 6.92
CA VAL A 11 9.61 -2.79 6.51
C VAL A 11 9.40 -2.84 5.00
N PHE A 12 8.17 -3.08 4.58
CA PHE A 12 7.69 -2.77 3.23
C PHE A 12 6.90 -1.47 3.26
N VAL A 13 7.18 -0.54 2.36
CA VAL A 13 6.43 0.72 2.24
C VAL A 13 5.68 0.77 0.91
N SER A 14 4.35 0.76 0.99
CA SER A 14 3.47 1.03 -0.15
C SER A 14 3.05 2.50 -0.15
N PHE A 15 3.26 3.19 -1.27
CA PHE A 15 2.91 4.60 -1.40
C PHE A 15 2.58 4.95 -2.85
N ARG A 16 2.09 6.18 -3.09
CA ARG A 16 1.94 6.77 -4.43
C ARG A 16 3.02 7.83 -4.61
N GLY A 17 4.02 7.56 -5.45
CA GLY A 17 5.18 8.44 -5.65
C GLY A 17 4.81 9.87 -6.03
N GLU A 18 3.88 10.01 -6.98
CA GLU A 18 3.35 11.29 -7.46
C GLU A 18 2.83 12.21 -6.33
N ASP A 19 2.20 11.64 -5.29
CA ASP A 19 1.59 12.41 -4.21
C ASP A 19 2.52 12.63 -3.00
N THR A 20 3.55 11.79 -2.84
CA THR A 20 4.25 11.63 -1.54
C THR A 20 5.77 11.77 -1.63
N ARG A 21 6.31 12.24 -2.75
CA ARG A 21 7.76 12.26 -3.03
C ARG A 21 8.59 12.90 -1.92
N ASP A 22 8.15 14.04 -1.39
CA ASP A 22 8.86 14.75 -0.32
C ASP A 22 8.84 13.95 1.00
N PHE A 23 7.66 13.45 1.38
CA PHE A 23 7.48 12.68 2.61
C PHE A 23 8.23 11.35 2.60
N ILE A 24 8.17 10.61 1.49
CA ILE A 24 8.80 9.29 1.38
C ILE A 24 10.32 9.39 1.46
N GLY A 25 10.92 10.44 0.88
CA GLY A 25 12.36 10.69 1.03
C GLY A 25 12.76 10.88 2.50
N HIS A 26 11.96 11.61 3.27
CA HIS A 26 12.19 11.81 4.71
C HIS A 26 11.97 10.53 5.52
N LEU A 27 10.89 9.79 5.26
CA LEU A 27 10.58 8.52 5.90
C LEU A 27 11.71 7.51 5.68
N PHE A 28 12.14 7.34 4.43
CA PHE A 28 13.23 6.43 4.08
C PHE A 28 14.53 6.80 4.78
N GLY A 29 14.92 8.08 4.72
CA GLY A 29 16.12 8.54 5.40
C GLY A 29 16.08 8.33 6.91
N ALA A 30 14.90 8.48 7.54
CA ALA A 30 14.73 8.21 8.96
C ALA A 30 14.86 6.72 9.29
N LEU A 31 14.24 5.83 8.51
CA LEU A 31 14.35 4.38 8.69
C LEU A 31 15.80 3.91 8.52
N GLN A 32 16.50 4.38 7.49
CA GLN A 32 17.91 4.04 7.25
C GLN A 32 18.83 4.51 8.38
N ARG A 33 18.64 5.74 8.89
CA ARG A 33 19.43 6.24 10.02
C ARG A 33 19.27 5.41 11.30
N ASN A 34 18.18 4.65 11.41
CA ASN A 34 17.92 3.73 12.51
C ASN A 34 18.27 2.27 12.17
N ASN A 35 19.02 2.02 11.08
CA ASN A 35 19.41 0.70 10.60
C ASN A 35 18.23 -0.25 10.31
N ILE A 36 17.08 0.31 9.89
CA ILE A 36 15.91 -0.47 9.48
C ILE A 36 16.01 -0.75 7.98
N SER A 37 15.98 -2.02 7.60
CA SER A 37 15.96 -2.46 6.20
C SER A 37 14.59 -2.23 5.59
N VAL A 38 14.52 -1.47 4.49
CA VAL A 38 13.25 -1.04 3.87
C VAL A 38 13.20 -1.44 2.41
N PHE A 39 12.11 -2.09 2.01
CA PHE A 39 11.71 -2.16 0.62
C PHE A 39 10.68 -1.08 0.31
N MET A 40 11.00 -0.22 -0.67
CA MET A 40 10.10 0.84 -1.15
C MET A 40 9.67 0.53 -2.56
N ASP A 41 8.35 0.46 -2.80
CA ASP A 41 7.83 0.35 -4.15
C ASP A 41 7.58 1.73 -4.77
N ASP A 42 8.56 2.23 -5.51
CA ASP A 42 8.41 3.44 -6.33
C ASP A 42 7.66 3.11 -7.63
N LYS A 43 6.38 3.49 -7.63
CA LYS A 43 5.37 3.14 -8.65
C LYS A 43 5.48 3.95 -9.93
N ASP A 44 6.32 4.98 -9.95
CA ASP A 44 6.55 5.79 -11.15
C ASP A 44 7.58 5.14 -12.09
N LEU A 45 8.29 4.09 -11.67
CA LEU A 45 9.47 3.57 -12.36
C LEU A 45 9.43 2.09 -12.79
N LYS A 46 8.42 1.29 -12.43
CA LYS A 46 8.52 -0.18 -12.61
C LYS A 46 7.28 -0.81 -13.27
N GLY A 47 7.34 -1.02 -14.59
CA GLY A 47 6.37 -1.83 -15.34
C GLY A 47 6.96 -3.17 -15.79
N GLY A 48 6.30 -4.30 -15.48
CA GLY A 48 6.58 -5.64 -16.03
C GLY A 48 6.28 -6.82 -15.09
N GLU A 49 6.12 -8.04 -15.62
CA GLU A 49 5.88 -9.27 -14.83
C GLU A 49 7.08 -9.66 -13.92
N SER A 50 8.31 -9.30 -14.30
CA SER A 50 9.48 -9.51 -13.44
C SER A 50 9.44 -8.65 -12.17
N VAL A 51 8.81 -7.49 -12.26
CA VAL A 51 8.62 -6.55 -11.14
C VAL A 51 7.61 -7.13 -10.14
N SER A 52 6.54 -7.79 -10.63
CA SER A 52 5.52 -8.36 -9.74
C SER A 52 6.04 -9.48 -8.86
N ASN A 53 6.96 -10.33 -9.35
CA ASN A 53 7.53 -11.42 -8.55
C ASN A 53 8.46 -10.91 -7.45
N GLN A 54 9.25 -9.86 -7.72
CA GLN A 54 10.12 -9.24 -6.72
C GLN A 54 9.29 -8.57 -5.62
N ILE A 55 8.19 -7.91 -5.98
CA ILE A 55 7.29 -7.26 -5.02
C ILE A 55 6.59 -8.29 -4.14
N LEU A 56 6.08 -9.38 -4.72
CA LEU A 56 5.49 -10.46 -3.92
C LEU A 56 6.51 -11.04 -2.94
N HIS A 57 7.73 -11.31 -3.40
CA HIS A 57 8.80 -11.82 -2.53
C HIS A 57 9.19 -10.84 -1.43
N ALA A 58 9.23 -9.54 -1.74
CA ALA A 58 9.47 -8.49 -0.76
C ALA A 58 8.34 -8.42 0.27
N ILE A 59 7.07 -8.50 -0.14
CA ILE A 59 5.91 -8.52 0.76
C ILE A 59 5.99 -9.73 1.70
N GLU A 60 6.20 -10.93 1.16
CA GLU A 60 6.34 -12.15 1.95
C GLU A 60 7.56 -12.13 2.88
N GLY A 61 8.65 -11.47 2.47
CA GLY A 61 9.89 -11.35 3.24
C GLY A 61 9.92 -10.21 4.26
N SER A 62 8.96 -9.28 4.22
CA SER A 62 8.92 -8.10 5.09
C SER A 62 8.26 -8.38 6.43
N GLN A 63 8.68 -7.73 7.52
CA GLN A 63 8.10 -7.95 8.85
C GLN A 63 6.93 -7.03 9.18
N ILE A 64 6.97 -5.79 8.69
CA ILE A 64 5.97 -4.76 8.93
C ILE A 64 5.60 -4.12 7.59
N PHE A 65 4.33 -3.75 7.44
CA PHE A 65 3.85 -2.99 6.28
C PHE A 65 3.50 -1.56 6.69
N ILE A 66 4.06 -0.56 6.01
CA ILE A 66 3.60 0.83 6.09
C ILE A 66 2.84 1.12 4.80
N VAL A 67 1.58 1.56 4.93
CA VAL A 67 0.74 1.93 3.78
C VAL A 67 0.46 3.43 3.85
N VAL A 68 1.12 4.19 2.97
CA VAL A 68 0.97 5.64 2.87
C VAL A 68 -0.17 5.95 1.90
N LEU A 69 -1.34 6.17 2.47
CA LEU A 69 -2.59 6.50 1.81
C LEU A 69 -2.64 8.00 1.55
N SER A 70 -2.58 8.38 0.28
CA SER A 70 -2.66 9.77 -0.20
C SER A 70 -3.88 9.99 -1.07
N MET A 71 -4.21 11.26 -1.34
CA MET A 71 -5.41 11.67 -2.09
C MET A 71 -5.63 10.89 -3.39
N ASN A 72 -4.57 10.56 -4.15
CA ASN A 72 -4.69 9.83 -5.42
C ASN A 72 -4.16 8.38 -5.36
N TYR A 73 -3.95 7.82 -4.16
CA TYR A 73 -3.46 6.44 -3.99
C TYR A 73 -4.27 5.43 -4.82
N ALA A 74 -5.60 5.53 -4.77
CA ALA A 74 -6.50 4.60 -5.46
C ALA A 74 -6.53 4.75 -6.98
N TYR A 75 -5.95 5.81 -7.58
CA TYR A 75 -5.86 5.90 -9.05
C TYR A 75 -4.85 4.90 -9.63
N SER A 76 -3.88 4.45 -8.84
CA SER A 76 -2.91 3.44 -9.26
C SER A 76 -3.45 2.03 -9.04
N LYS A 77 -3.70 1.29 -10.14
CA LYS A 77 -4.05 -0.14 -10.08
C LYS A 77 -2.97 -0.94 -9.34
N TRP A 78 -1.71 -0.53 -9.47
CA TRP A 78 -0.60 -1.18 -8.79
C TRP A 78 -0.67 -0.99 -7.28
N CYS A 79 -0.96 0.23 -6.80
CA CYS A 79 -1.20 0.48 -5.38
C CYS A 79 -2.29 -0.41 -4.77
N LEU A 80 -3.39 -0.58 -5.50
CA LEU A 80 -4.52 -1.39 -5.04
C LEU A 80 -4.18 -2.88 -5.03
N LYS A 81 -3.47 -3.37 -6.04
CA LYS A 81 -2.99 -4.76 -6.10
C LYS A 81 -1.98 -5.08 -5.00
N GLU A 82 -1.08 -4.16 -4.68
CA GLU A 82 -0.17 -4.35 -3.55
C GLU A 82 -0.88 -4.38 -2.21
N LEU A 83 -1.87 -3.51 -2.02
CA LEU A 83 -2.68 -3.52 -0.81
C LEU A 83 -3.41 -4.84 -0.62
N GLU A 84 -3.97 -5.39 -1.70
CA GLU A 84 -4.55 -6.74 -1.76
C GLU A 84 -3.52 -7.81 -1.33
N MET A 85 -2.33 -7.83 -1.96
CA MET A 85 -1.27 -8.80 -1.60
C MET A 85 -0.77 -8.65 -0.16
N ILE A 86 -0.67 -7.42 0.35
CA ILE A 86 -0.29 -7.14 1.74
C ILE A 86 -1.34 -7.75 2.68
N LEU A 87 -2.63 -7.53 2.44
CA LEU A 87 -3.67 -8.05 3.30
C LEU A 87 -3.78 -9.58 3.25
N GLU A 88 -3.57 -10.19 2.08
CA GLU A 88 -3.42 -11.65 1.97
C GLU A 88 -2.25 -12.16 2.83
N CYS A 89 -1.09 -11.50 2.75
CA CYS A 89 0.08 -11.83 3.56
C CYS A 89 -0.21 -11.68 5.07
N VAL A 90 -0.90 -10.61 5.46
CA VAL A 90 -1.30 -10.36 6.85
C VAL A 90 -2.26 -11.42 7.35
N GLN A 91 -3.23 -11.84 6.53
CA GLN A 91 -4.17 -12.90 6.87
C GLN A 91 -3.45 -14.26 7.08
N LEU A 92 -2.43 -14.55 6.27
CA LEU A 92 -1.68 -15.81 6.36
C LEU A 92 -0.65 -15.84 7.49
N TYR A 93 0.01 -14.70 7.76
CA TYR A 93 1.19 -14.66 8.63
C TYR A 93 1.03 -13.77 9.87
N GLY A 94 -0.06 -13.03 10.02
CA GLY A 94 -0.35 -12.20 11.19
C GLY A 94 0.57 -10.98 11.35
N LYS A 95 1.17 -10.51 10.25
CA LYS A 95 2.11 -9.37 10.27
C LYS A 95 1.38 -8.04 10.45
N PRO A 96 1.97 -7.05 11.15
CA PRO A 96 1.33 -5.75 11.36
C PRO A 96 1.29 -4.87 10.12
N VAL A 97 0.20 -4.11 9.99
CA VAL A 97 0.01 -3.04 9.00
C VAL A 97 -0.15 -1.70 9.72
N LEU A 98 0.58 -0.71 9.25
CA LEU A 98 0.65 0.64 9.79
C LEU A 98 0.17 1.64 8.74
N PRO A 99 -1.11 2.06 8.76
CA PRO A 99 -1.59 3.08 7.82
C PRO A 99 -1.06 4.47 8.20
N VAL A 100 -0.66 5.21 7.17
CA VAL A 100 -0.34 6.64 7.25
C VAL A 100 -1.25 7.36 6.26
N PHE A 101 -2.14 8.21 6.76
CA PHE A 101 -3.03 9.03 5.97
C PHE A 101 -2.35 10.37 5.68
N TYR A 102 -1.90 10.57 4.45
CA TYR A 102 -1.12 11.72 4.01
C TYR A 102 -1.97 12.68 3.18
N ASP A 103 -2.28 13.85 3.73
CA ASP A 103 -3.17 14.88 3.18
C ASP A 103 -4.53 14.30 2.72
N VAL A 104 -5.05 13.33 3.47
CA VAL A 104 -6.36 12.72 3.24
C VAL A 104 -7.02 12.33 4.56
N ASP A 105 -8.32 12.60 4.68
CA ASP A 105 -9.10 12.17 5.85
C ASP A 105 -9.27 10.63 5.83
N PRO A 106 -9.02 9.91 6.94
CA PRO A 106 -9.25 8.47 7.02
C PRO A 106 -10.65 8.01 6.60
N SER A 107 -11.69 8.82 6.84
CA SER A 107 -13.07 8.56 6.43
C SER A 107 -13.27 8.58 4.92
N VAL A 108 -12.50 9.41 4.20
CA VAL A 108 -12.49 9.42 2.73
C VAL A 108 -11.93 8.10 2.20
N VAL A 109 -10.86 7.59 2.80
CA VAL A 109 -10.29 6.29 2.43
C VAL A 109 -11.23 5.14 2.81
N ARG A 110 -11.76 5.16 4.04
CA ARG A 110 -12.63 4.09 4.60
C ARG A 110 -13.92 3.90 3.83
N ASN A 111 -14.52 5.00 3.39
CA ASN A 111 -15.80 5.01 2.68
C ASN A 111 -15.62 5.19 1.16
N GLN A 112 -14.36 5.28 0.70
CA GLN A 112 -13.98 5.52 -0.69
C GLN A 112 -14.74 6.67 -1.36
N THR A 113 -14.85 7.82 -0.67
CA THR A 113 -15.53 9.02 -1.18
C THR A 113 -14.55 9.96 -1.90
N GLY A 114 -15.06 11.04 -2.52
CA GLY A 114 -14.22 12.10 -3.06
C GLY A 114 -13.31 11.63 -4.21
N SER A 115 -11.98 11.72 -4.03
CA SER A 115 -11.01 11.27 -5.05
C SER A 115 -11.06 9.75 -5.25
N TYR A 116 -11.30 8.98 -4.20
CA TYR A 116 -11.37 7.52 -4.24
C TYR A 116 -12.58 7.04 -5.03
N GLU A 117 -13.72 7.71 -4.88
CA GLU A 117 -14.94 7.42 -5.65
C GLU A 117 -14.67 7.56 -7.15
N ARG A 118 -14.02 8.67 -7.55
CA ARG A 118 -13.65 8.92 -8.95
C ARG A 118 -12.63 7.90 -9.47
N ALA A 119 -11.67 7.49 -8.63
CA ALA A 119 -10.70 6.46 -8.98
C ALA A 119 -11.38 5.12 -9.25
N PHE A 120 -12.33 4.70 -8.39
CA PHE A 120 -13.06 3.45 -8.59
C PHE A 120 -14.01 3.49 -9.79
N ALA A 121 -14.71 4.59 -10.03
CA ALA A 121 -15.51 4.76 -11.24
C ALA A 121 -14.67 4.62 -12.53
N LYS A 122 -13.40 5.08 -12.49
CA LYS A 122 -12.45 4.87 -13.59
C LYS A 122 -12.09 3.39 -13.74
N HIS A 123 -11.73 2.70 -12.65
CA HIS A 123 -11.36 1.27 -12.72
C HIS A 123 -12.51 0.38 -13.17
N GLU A 124 -13.73 0.66 -12.74
CA GLU A 124 -14.94 -0.07 -13.16
C GLU A 124 -15.14 0.01 -14.68
N ARG A 125 -14.91 1.19 -15.28
CA ARG A 125 -14.93 1.37 -16.74
C ARG A 125 -13.77 0.66 -17.43
N ASP A 126 -12.55 0.84 -16.95
CA ASP A 126 -11.33 0.29 -17.57
C ASP A 126 -11.29 -1.24 -17.51
N LEU A 127 -11.95 -1.85 -16.53
CA LEU A 127 -12.00 -3.30 -16.33
C LEU A 127 -13.30 -3.91 -16.88
N SER A 128 -14.05 -3.19 -17.73
CA SER A 128 -15.30 -3.71 -18.33
C SER A 128 -16.26 -4.33 -17.31
N GLY A 129 -16.29 -3.81 -16.07
CA GLY A 129 -17.13 -4.35 -15.00
C GLY A 129 -16.65 -5.66 -14.36
N PHE A 130 -15.34 -5.97 -14.31
CA PHE A 130 -14.79 -6.98 -13.37
C PHE A 130 -15.02 -6.53 -11.92
N SER A 131 -16.27 -6.61 -11.49
CA SER A 131 -16.81 -6.07 -10.24
C SER A 131 -16.14 -6.70 -9.03
N LYS A 132 -15.77 -7.98 -9.11
CA LYS A 132 -15.09 -8.69 -8.01
C LYS A 132 -13.75 -8.06 -7.64
N THR A 133 -12.90 -7.72 -8.62
CA THR A 133 -11.59 -7.11 -8.36
C THR A 133 -11.73 -5.73 -7.74
N VAL A 134 -12.64 -4.91 -8.27
CA VAL A 134 -12.93 -3.59 -7.69
C VAL A 134 -13.45 -3.71 -6.26
N GLN A 135 -14.31 -4.69 -6.00
CA GLN A 135 -14.87 -4.93 -4.68
C GLN A 135 -13.79 -5.34 -3.67
N LEU A 136 -12.88 -6.25 -4.04
CA LEU A 136 -11.73 -6.63 -3.20
C LEU A 136 -10.86 -5.43 -2.85
N TRP A 137 -10.59 -4.54 -3.80
CA TRP A 137 -9.82 -3.32 -3.54
C TRP A 137 -10.53 -2.33 -2.62
N LYS A 138 -11.86 -2.18 -2.75
CA LYS A 138 -12.65 -1.35 -1.83
C LYS A 138 -12.60 -1.92 -0.41
N GLU A 139 -12.81 -3.22 -0.26
CA GLU A 139 -12.74 -3.93 1.02
C GLU A 139 -11.35 -3.83 1.65
N ALA A 140 -10.29 -3.93 0.85
CA ALA A 140 -8.91 -3.77 1.31
C ALA A 140 -8.65 -2.37 1.88
N LEU A 141 -9.13 -1.32 1.20
CA LEU A 141 -9.01 0.05 1.69
C LEU A 141 -9.81 0.29 2.97
N THR A 142 -11.04 -0.23 3.06
CA THR A 142 -11.83 -0.13 4.30
C THR A 142 -11.12 -0.81 5.45
N GLN A 143 -10.64 -2.05 5.28
CA GLN A 143 -9.91 -2.79 6.31
C GLN A 143 -8.67 -2.04 6.81
N VAL A 144 -7.83 -1.52 5.91
CA VAL A 144 -6.64 -0.78 6.32
C VAL A 144 -6.99 0.58 6.94
N ALA A 145 -8.05 1.24 6.48
CA ALA A 145 -8.50 2.50 7.05
C ALA A 145 -9.14 2.36 8.45
N ASP A 146 -9.56 1.14 8.83
CA ASP A 146 -10.07 0.83 10.17
C ASP A 146 -8.97 0.55 11.20
N LEU A 147 -7.72 0.38 10.76
CA LEU A 147 -6.58 0.21 11.66
C LEU A 147 -6.15 1.55 12.28
N ALA A 148 -5.58 1.48 13.48
CA ALA A 148 -4.94 2.64 14.11
C ALA A 148 -3.71 3.06 13.30
N GLY A 149 -3.58 4.36 13.04
CA GLY A 149 -2.50 4.91 12.22
C GLY A 149 -2.25 6.38 12.47
N TRP A 150 -1.49 7.01 11.58
CA TRP A 150 -1.12 8.43 11.68
C TRP A 150 -1.80 9.24 10.60
N VAL A 151 -2.34 10.40 10.97
CA VAL A 151 -2.82 11.42 10.02
C VAL A 151 -1.76 12.51 9.94
N LEU A 152 -1.25 12.75 8.73
CA LEU A 152 -0.25 13.76 8.41
C LEU A 152 -0.85 14.69 7.36
N GLY A 153 -0.90 16.00 7.63
CA GLY A 153 -1.55 16.95 6.72
C GLY A 153 -2.64 17.76 7.39
N HIS A 154 -3.32 18.63 6.63
CA HIS A 154 -4.49 19.36 7.12
C HIS A 154 -5.74 18.50 6.89
N GLY A 155 -6.31 18.01 7.99
CA GLY A 155 -7.64 17.37 7.99
C GLY A 155 -8.76 18.36 7.75
#